data_AF-A0AA38RZD7-F1
#
_entry.id   AF-A0AA38RZD7-F1
#
_cell.length_a   1.000
_cell.length_b   1.000
_cell.length_c   1.000
_cell.angle_alpha   90.00
_cell.angle_beta   90.00
_cell.angle_gamma   90.00
#
_symmetry.space_group_name_H-M   'P 1'
#
loop_
_entity.id
_entity.type
_entity.pdbx_description
1 polymer ?
#
loop_
_entity_poly.entity_id
_entity_poly.type
_entity_poly.pdbx_seq_one_letter_code
_entity_poly.pdbx_strand_id
1 'polypeptide(L)'
;MSTASPLVTPSATTNGNPRAAAMANGVATNSHDDPATQVNGGHVHHQETRPAPAPPATATPKKGKQKKALDSNEASKLVAQRISQLELDAAGEKDQEAEIEREVKKANRELHNQTSRMDNIQKIDHLSKRCSDLLAEMKRHERESIKNKKRGDQLQKEKDQSRTELSKTVGLKEKLEKLCRELQKENNKLKNENKTLQDKDMRNQNSWDEKYAALLQKLDDYQEEKDNPRKQVVDMDLADLFRTRFKSLIEQYELRELHFHSLLRTKELEVQFNQSRFDREKKNFEAESARSRQLNSQVQTFSKTETELRTQLNVYVDKFKQVEDTLNNSNDLFLTFRKEMEDMSKKTRRLEKENEGLKRKHDKMNQNILKMAEERDKHLKEIEDQKKNIDKLRSIITQMQQQGRGIPQGMAGTVENCYADGEEGVDGEESEYEDDYEEGDEVSDEGEYEDDEETEDEVHPEPQPYGPERPPAPVTVNGNH
;
A
#
# COMPACT_ATOMS: atom_id res chain seq x y z
N MET A 1 8.01 -68.18 45.06
CA MET A 1 6.89 -68.31 46.03
C MET A 1 6.12 -66.99 46.00
N SER A 2 4.83 -66.85 45.71
CA SER A 2 3.78 -67.72 45.19
C SER A 2 2.63 -66.79 44.74
N THR A 3 2.02 -67.08 43.57
CA THR A 3 0.57 -67.12 43.24
C THR A 3 -0.39 -66.03 43.78
N ALA A 4 -1.43 -65.53 43.12
CA ALA A 4 -2.14 -65.84 41.87
C ALA A 4 -3.26 -64.78 41.63
N SER A 5 -3.78 -64.73 40.40
CA SER A 5 -5.05 -64.09 39.99
C SER A 5 -6.29 -64.71 40.69
N PRO A 6 -7.52 -64.15 40.49
CA PRO A 6 -8.32 -64.62 39.36
C PRO A 6 -9.22 -63.57 38.65
N LEU A 7 -9.62 -64.01 37.47
CA LEU A 7 -10.54 -63.50 36.44
C LEU A 7 -12.02 -63.71 36.84
N VAL A 8 -12.94 -62.78 36.53
CA VAL A 8 -14.36 -63.07 36.22
C VAL A 8 -14.95 -61.97 35.31
N THR A 9 -15.45 -62.38 34.13
CA THR A 9 -16.53 -61.72 33.35
C THR A 9 -17.84 -62.48 33.61
N PRO A 10 -19.02 -61.86 33.51
CA PRO A 10 -19.89 -62.02 32.31
C PRO A 10 -20.74 -60.74 32.05
N SER A 11 -21.60 -60.52 31.05
CA SER A 11 -22.21 -61.28 29.96
C SER A 11 -22.79 -60.27 28.94
N ALA A 12 -22.85 -60.65 27.68
CA ALA A 12 -23.62 -59.97 26.64
C ALA A 12 -25.03 -60.58 26.53
N THR A 13 -26.06 -59.75 26.36
CA THR A 13 -27.38 -60.16 25.88
C THR A 13 -27.87 -59.20 24.79
N THR A 14 -28.32 -59.80 23.70
CA THR A 14 -28.76 -59.21 22.43
C THR A 14 -30.27 -58.97 22.35
N ASN A 15 -30.64 -58.04 21.45
CA ASN A 15 -31.88 -57.93 20.65
C ASN A 15 -33.11 -57.16 21.18
N GLY A 16 -33.53 -56.16 20.39
CA GLY A 16 -34.86 -55.53 20.41
C GLY A 16 -34.97 -54.37 19.39
N ASN A 17 -35.52 -54.66 18.20
CA ASN A 17 -35.66 -53.78 17.03
C ASN A 17 -36.68 -52.61 17.26
N PRO A 18 -36.59 -51.46 16.55
CA PRO A 18 -37.42 -50.28 16.75
C PRO A 18 -38.59 -50.18 15.75
N ARG A 19 -39.65 -49.42 16.08
CA ARG A 19 -40.69 -49.04 15.11
C ARG A 19 -41.33 -47.67 15.40
N ALA A 20 -41.17 -46.77 14.41
CA ALA A 20 -42.01 -45.61 14.01
C ALA A 20 -42.23 -44.45 15.02
N ALA A 21 -42.28 -43.15 14.69
CA ALA A 21 -42.47 -42.41 13.43
C ALA A 21 -41.97 -40.94 13.56
N ALA A 22 -41.65 -40.32 12.41
CA ALA A 22 -41.78 -38.90 11.98
C ALA A 22 -41.46 -37.75 12.98
N MET A 23 -40.65 -36.74 12.67
CA MET A 23 -40.85 -35.75 11.59
C MET A 23 -39.56 -35.01 11.20
N ALA A 24 -39.50 -34.59 9.94
CA ALA A 24 -38.39 -33.93 9.27
C ALA A 24 -38.37 -32.38 9.41
N ASN A 25 -37.15 -31.80 9.32
CA ASN A 25 -36.77 -30.64 8.49
C ASN A 25 -35.28 -30.34 8.79
N GLY A 26 -34.33 -30.53 7.86
CA GLY A 26 -33.86 -29.53 6.88
C GLY A 26 -33.16 -28.34 7.59
N VAL A 27 -31.92 -27.93 7.32
CA VAL A 27 -31.37 -27.59 5.98
C VAL A 27 -29.82 -27.54 5.94
N ALA A 28 -29.35 -27.72 4.70
CA ALA A 28 -28.05 -27.66 4.04
C ALA A 28 -27.06 -26.51 4.29
N THR A 29 -25.80 -26.89 4.23
CA THR A 29 -24.59 -26.13 3.91
C THR A 29 -24.48 -25.87 2.40
N ASN A 30 -24.05 -24.68 1.99
CA ASN A 30 -23.36 -24.32 0.73
C ASN A 30 -22.58 -23.03 1.08
N SER A 31 -21.26 -22.82 0.95
CA SER A 31 -20.20 -23.20 -0.01
C SER A 31 -20.42 -22.72 -1.45
N HIS A 32 -19.87 -21.54 -1.75
CA HIS A 32 -19.08 -21.19 -2.94
C HIS A 32 -18.53 -19.77 -2.71
N ASP A 33 -17.21 -19.57 -2.71
CA ASP A 33 -16.30 -19.46 -3.87
C ASP A 33 -16.37 -18.09 -4.57
N ASP A 34 -15.16 -17.55 -4.71
CA ASP A 34 -14.74 -16.30 -5.35
C ASP A 34 -15.25 -16.11 -6.79
N PRO A 35 -15.17 -14.86 -7.27
CA PRO A 35 -14.43 -14.71 -8.52
C PRO A 35 -13.38 -13.58 -8.48
N ALA A 36 -12.24 -13.92 -9.08
CA ALA A 36 -11.13 -13.05 -9.40
C ALA A 36 -11.44 -12.06 -10.54
N THR A 37 -10.73 -10.94 -10.53
CA THR A 37 -10.65 -9.94 -11.60
C THR A 37 -9.21 -9.80 -12.09
N GLN A 38 -9.00 -9.90 -13.41
CA GLN A 38 -7.90 -9.25 -14.14
C GLN A 38 -8.34 -8.82 -15.56
N VAL A 39 -8.33 -7.51 -15.78
CA VAL A 39 -7.58 -6.69 -16.78
C VAL A 39 -7.53 -7.04 -18.29
N ASN A 40 -7.90 -6.00 -19.07
CA ASN A 40 -7.53 -5.52 -20.43
C ASN A 40 -8.01 -6.14 -21.75
N GLY A 41 -8.72 -5.30 -22.54
CA GLY A 41 -8.18 -4.65 -23.75
C GLY A 41 -8.35 -5.34 -25.12
N GLY A 42 -8.95 -4.62 -26.09
CA GLY A 42 -8.74 -4.85 -27.53
C GLY A 42 -9.99 -5.14 -28.35
N HIS A 43 -10.49 -4.12 -29.06
CA HIS A 43 -11.63 -4.19 -29.99
C HIS A 43 -11.09 -4.34 -31.43
N VAL A 44 -11.32 -5.48 -32.09
CA VAL A 44 -11.19 -5.62 -33.55
C VAL A 44 -12.36 -6.45 -34.09
N HIS A 45 -12.96 -5.91 -35.13
CA HIS A 45 -14.13 -6.40 -35.86
C HIS A 45 -13.74 -7.61 -36.73
N HIS A 46 -14.52 -8.70 -36.73
CA HIS A 46 -14.90 -9.41 -37.95
C HIS A 46 -16.00 -10.45 -37.71
N GLN A 47 -16.78 -10.59 -38.77
CA GLN A 47 -18.04 -11.27 -38.95
C GLN A 47 -17.85 -12.78 -39.18
N GLU A 48 -18.96 -13.51 -39.05
CA GLU A 48 -19.30 -14.75 -39.77
C GLU A 48 -19.14 -16.14 -39.12
N THR A 49 -20.28 -16.85 -39.22
CA THR A 49 -20.50 -18.30 -39.33
C THR A 49 -20.58 -19.17 -38.06
N ARG A 50 -21.84 -19.46 -37.73
CA ARG A 50 -22.35 -20.64 -37.01
C ARG A 50 -21.92 -21.94 -37.73
N PRO A 51 -21.82 -23.07 -37.01
CA PRO A 51 -22.91 -24.04 -37.10
C PRO A 51 -23.37 -24.62 -35.75
N ALA A 52 -24.47 -25.38 -35.85
CA ALA A 52 -25.49 -25.65 -34.85
C ALA A 52 -25.20 -26.83 -33.86
N PRO A 53 -26.03 -27.03 -32.82
CA PRO A 53 -25.75 -27.85 -31.65
C PRO A 53 -26.33 -29.28 -31.74
N ALA A 54 -25.87 -30.17 -30.86
CA ALA A 54 -26.48 -31.48 -30.61
C ALA A 54 -27.00 -31.58 -29.14
N PRO A 55 -28.05 -32.40 -28.89
CA PRO A 55 -29.15 -32.08 -27.96
C PRO A 55 -29.08 -32.83 -26.60
N PRO A 56 -30.03 -32.57 -25.66
CA PRO A 56 -29.86 -32.80 -24.23
C PRO A 56 -30.51 -34.11 -23.73
N ALA A 57 -29.92 -34.71 -22.69
CA ALA A 57 -30.57 -35.75 -21.90
C ALA A 57 -31.23 -35.14 -20.65
N THR A 58 -32.54 -34.92 -20.79
CA THR A 58 -33.61 -35.17 -19.79
C THR A 58 -33.41 -34.74 -18.34
N ALA A 59 -34.13 -33.67 -18.00
CA ALA A 59 -34.51 -33.26 -16.66
C ALA A 59 -35.41 -34.28 -15.94
N THR A 60 -35.45 -34.24 -14.60
CA THR A 60 -36.68 -33.88 -13.85
C THR A 60 -36.39 -33.66 -12.35
N PRO A 61 -37.26 -32.91 -11.65
CA PRO A 61 -36.85 -31.93 -10.63
C PRO A 61 -37.24 -32.34 -9.22
N LYS A 62 -36.56 -31.79 -8.19
CA LYS A 62 -37.19 -31.61 -6.86
C LYS A 62 -36.82 -30.28 -6.20
N LYS A 63 -37.87 -29.49 -5.98
CA LYS A 63 -37.95 -28.24 -5.22
C LYS A 63 -37.71 -28.48 -3.71
N GLY A 64 -36.72 -27.78 -3.16
CA GLY A 64 -36.86 -26.80 -2.06
C GLY A 64 -37.06 -27.27 -0.60
N LYS A 65 -36.16 -26.83 0.29
CA LYS A 65 -36.53 -25.88 1.38
C LYS A 65 -35.33 -25.18 2.04
N GLN A 66 -35.59 -23.92 2.39
CA GLN A 66 -34.72 -22.80 2.78
C GLN A 66 -33.97 -22.96 4.11
N LYS A 67 -32.66 -22.64 4.14
CA LYS A 67 -31.92 -22.29 5.35
C LYS A 67 -31.88 -20.77 5.43
N LYS A 68 -32.15 -20.23 6.62
CA LYS A 68 -32.01 -18.80 6.93
C LYS A 68 -30.55 -18.39 6.74
N ALA A 69 -30.26 -17.80 5.59
CA ALA A 69 -29.08 -16.97 5.37
C ALA A 69 -29.21 -15.74 6.26
N LEU A 70 -28.10 -15.30 6.86
CA LEU A 70 -27.92 -13.88 7.16
C LEU A 70 -28.31 -13.11 5.90
N ASP A 71 -29.23 -12.19 6.07
CA ASP A 71 -30.13 -11.72 5.03
C ASP A 71 -29.32 -11.25 3.82
N SER A 72 -29.40 -11.96 2.68
CA SER A 72 -28.80 -11.53 1.40
C SER A 72 -29.22 -10.09 1.06
N ASN A 73 -30.37 -9.68 1.59
CA ASN A 73 -30.90 -8.34 1.52
C ASN A 73 -30.01 -7.30 2.25
N GLU A 74 -29.31 -7.66 3.33
CA GLU A 74 -28.44 -6.77 4.10
C GLU A 74 -27.09 -6.55 3.41
N ALA A 75 -26.50 -7.62 2.84
CA ALA A 75 -25.33 -7.50 1.97
C ALA A 75 -25.65 -6.73 0.68
N SER A 76 -26.79 -7.00 0.03
CA SER A 76 -27.25 -6.24 -1.13
C SER A 76 -27.56 -4.77 -0.78
N LYS A 77 -28.06 -4.49 0.43
CA LYS A 77 -28.26 -3.12 0.92
C LYS A 77 -26.93 -2.39 1.12
N LEU A 78 -25.91 -3.05 1.69
CA LEU A 78 -24.58 -2.44 1.86
C LEU A 78 -23.92 -2.15 0.52
N VAL A 79 -24.04 -3.06 -0.45
CA VAL A 79 -23.54 -2.83 -1.81
C VAL A 79 -24.31 -1.71 -2.50
N ALA A 80 -25.65 -1.69 -2.42
CA ALA A 80 -26.47 -0.61 -2.97
C ALA A 80 -26.17 0.75 -2.30
N GLN A 81 -25.93 0.76 -1.00
CA GLN A 81 -25.55 1.96 -0.26
C GLN A 81 -24.16 2.45 -0.67
N ARG A 82 -23.20 1.53 -0.92
CA ARG A 82 -21.87 1.89 -1.41
C ARG A 82 -21.91 2.42 -2.84
N ILE A 83 -22.72 1.80 -3.72
CA ILE A 83 -22.95 2.28 -5.08
C ILE A 83 -23.59 3.67 -5.05
N SER A 84 -24.65 3.87 -4.26
CA SER A 84 -25.32 5.16 -4.12
C SER A 84 -24.38 6.24 -3.56
N GLN A 85 -23.48 5.88 -2.63
CA GLN A 85 -22.47 6.81 -2.13
C GLN A 85 -21.47 7.20 -3.23
N LEU A 86 -20.96 6.23 -3.99
CA LEU A 86 -20.01 6.48 -5.08
C LEU A 86 -20.65 7.29 -6.22
N GLU A 87 -21.93 7.06 -6.52
CA GLU A 87 -22.69 7.85 -7.50
C GLU A 87 -22.91 9.29 -7.03
N LEU A 88 -23.19 9.50 -5.74
CA LEU A 88 -23.27 10.85 -5.14
C LEU A 88 -21.93 11.56 -5.15
N ASP A 89 -20.85 10.85 -4.83
CA ASP A 89 -19.49 11.41 -4.83
C ASP A 89 -19.08 11.80 -6.28
N ALA A 90 -19.35 10.94 -7.26
CA ALA A 90 -19.09 11.22 -8.68
C ALA A 90 -19.95 12.37 -9.23
N ALA A 91 -21.21 12.48 -8.80
CA ALA A 91 -22.06 13.62 -9.13
C ALA A 91 -21.51 14.92 -8.52
N GLY A 92 -21.01 14.87 -7.29
CA GLY A 92 -20.37 16.00 -6.60
C GLY A 92 -19.07 16.44 -7.28
N GLU A 93 -18.22 15.51 -7.73
CA GLU A 93 -17.01 15.81 -8.49
C GLU A 93 -17.34 16.48 -9.83
N LYS A 94 -18.35 15.97 -10.55
CA LYS A 94 -18.79 16.55 -11.81
C LYS A 94 -19.34 17.97 -11.65
N ASP A 95 -20.08 18.23 -10.58
CA ASP A 95 -20.56 19.58 -10.26
C ASP A 95 -19.41 20.53 -9.89
N GLN A 96 -18.41 20.05 -9.14
CA GLN A 96 -17.20 20.82 -8.82
C GLN A 96 -16.40 21.17 -10.07
N GLU A 97 -16.24 20.22 -10.99
CA GLU A 97 -15.51 20.45 -12.24
C GLU A 97 -16.23 21.44 -13.15
N ALA A 98 -17.57 21.36 -13.22
CA ALA A 98 -18.38 22.34 -13.94
C ALA A 98 -18.30 23.75 -13.32
N GLU A 99 -18.22 23.86 -11.98
CA GLU A 99 -18.04 25.12 -11.28
C GLU A 99 -16.66 25.73 -11.58
N ILE A 100 -15.60 24.92 -11.53
CA ILE A 100 -14.23 25.35 -11.89
C ILE A 100 -14.19 25.86 -13.34
N GLU A 101 -14.82 25.16 -14.27
CA GLU A 101 -14.87 25.57 -15.67
C GLU A 101 -15.57 26.92 -15.86
N ARG A 102 -16.67 27.18 -15.13
CA ARG A 102 -17.37 28.47 -15.14
C ARG A 102 -16.48 29.58 -14.59
N GLU A 103 -15.79 29.34 -13.47
CA GLU A 103 -14.93 30.34 -12.83
C GLU A 103 -13.71 30.67 -13.71
N VAL A 104 -13.12 29.67 -14.38
CA VAL A 104 -12.04 29.86 -15.37
C VAL A 104 -12.51 30.69 -16.56
N LYS A 105 -13.71 30.42 -17.10
CA LYS A 105 -14.29 31.21 -18.21
C LYS A 105 -14.56 32.65 -17.80
N LYS A 106 -15.05 32.86 -16.57
CA LYS A 106 -15.30 34.19 -16.00
C LYS A 106 -13.99 34.96 -15.78
N ALA A 107 -12.98 34.34 -15.19
CA ALA A 107 -11.67 34.92 -14.98
C ALA A 107 -10.98 35.31 -16.30
N ASN A 108 -11.11 34.49 -17.35
CA ASN A 108 -10.58 34.81 -18.68
C ASN A 108 -11.29 36.02 -19.33
N ARG A 109 -12.64 36.11 -19.21
CA ARG A 109 -13.38 37.29 -19.70
C ARG A 109 -12.99 38.56 -18.96
N GLU A 110 -12.86 38.48 -17.64
CA GLU A 110 -12.43 39.58 -16.76
C GLU A 110 -11.03 40.07 -17.17
N LEU A 111 -10.07 39.15 -17.32
CA LEU A 111 -8.70 39.44 -17.74
C LEU A 111 -8.65 40.10 -19.13
N HIS A 112 -9.44 39.58 -20.08
CA HIS A 112 -9.51 40.11 -21.44
C HIS A 112 -10.10 41.53 -21.46
N ASN A 113 -11.17 41.78 -20.69
CA ASN A 113 -11.77 43.11 -20.56
C ASN A 113 -10.77 44.12 -19.98
N GLN A 114 -10.07 43.76 -18.91
CA GLN A 114 -9.11 44.63 -18.23
C GLN A 114 -7.89 44.94 -19.12
N THR A 115 -7.43 43.98 -19.93
CA THR A 115 -6.25 44.15 -20.80
C THR A 115 -6.56 44.64 -22.22
N SER A 116 -7.83 44.81 -22.60
CA SER A 116 -8.23 45.24 -23.95
C SER A 116 -7.99 46.73 -24.24
N ARG A 117 -7.91 47.57 -23.19
CA ARG A 117 -7.77 49.03 -23.29
C ARG A 117 -6.38 49.54 -22.87
N MET A 118 -5.46 48.63 -22.55
CA MET A 118 -4.12 48.94 -22.07
C MET A 118 -3.14 48.93 -23.25
N ASP A 119 -2.18 49.86 -23.23
CA ASP A 119 -0.98 49.79 -24.08
C ASP A 119 -0.14 48.55 -23.73
N ASN A 120 0.69 48.08 -24.66
CA ASN A 120 1.58 46.94 -24.51
C ASN A 120 2.43 47.00 -23.24
N ILE A 121 2.98 48.17 -22.88
CA ILE A 121 3.80 48.32 -21.66
C ILE A 121 2.93 48.17 -20.41
N GLN A 122 1.78 48.85 -20.37
CA GLN A 122 0.83 48.76 -19.25
C GLN A 122 0.26 47.35 -19.08
N LYS A 123 0.07 46.63 -20.19
CA LYS A 123 -0.42 45.25 -20.24
C LYS A 123 0.61 44.27 -19.69
N ILE A 124 1.89 44.46 -20.02
CA ILE A 124 2.99 43.68 -19.45
C ILE A 124 3.06 43.87 -17.94
N ASP A 125 3.05 45.12 -17.46
CA ASP A 125 3.09 45.42 -16.01
C ASP A 125 1.89 44.83 -15.26
N HIS A 126 0.68 45.00 -15.81
CA HIS A 126 -0.53 44.47 -15.21
C HIS A 126 -0.54 42.94 -15.15
N LEU A 127 -0.15 42.27 -16.24
CA LEU A 127 -0.05 40.80 -16.27
C LEU A 127 1.03 40.29 -15.32
N SER A 128 2.19 40.96 -15.27
CA SER A 128 3.29 40.59 -14.38
C SER A 128 2.89 40.72 -12.90
N LYS A 129 2.20 41.80 -12.54
CA LYS A 129 1.63 42.00 -11.20
C LYS A 129 0.56 40.97 -10.87
N ARG A 130 -0.37 40.71 -11.80
CA ARG A 130 -1.44 39.71 -11.64
C ARG A 130 -0.87 38.30 -11.44
N CYS A 131 0.15 37.92 -12.20
CA CYS A 131 0.85 36.64 -12.05
C CYS A 131 1.54 36.52 -10.68
N SER A 132 2.16 37.60 -10.21
CA SER A 132 2.81 37.64 -8.89
C SER A 132 1.79 37.52 -7.74
N ASP A 133 0.68 38.24 -7.83
CA ASP A 133 -0.42 38.17 -6.86
C ASP A 133 -1.06 36.78 -6.82
N LEU A 134 -1.33 36.19 -8.00
CA LEU A 134 -1.85 34.82 -8.11
C LEU A 134 -0.88 33.81 -7.49
N LEU A 135 0.43 33.92 -7.73
CA LEU A 135 1.42 33.04 -7.13
C LEU A 135 1.44 33.16 -5.59
N ALA A 136 1.33 34.38 -5.07
CA ALA A 136 1.28 34.64 -3.64
C ALA A 136 0.01 34.05 -2.99
N GLU A 137 -1.16 34.19 -3.64
CA GLU A 137 -2.41 33.58 -3.20
C GLU A 137 -2.36 32.05 -3.26
N MET A 138 -1.80 31.48 -4.33
CA MET A 138 -1.64 30.03 -4.49
C MET A 138 -0.78 29.45 -3.34
N LYS A 139 0.36 30.10 -3.02
CA LYS A 139 1.19 29.74 -1.85
C LYS A 139 0.48 29.93 -0.51
N ARG A 140 -0.39 30.94 -0.38
CA ARG A 140 -1.21 31.15 0.83
C ARG A 140 -2.20 30.00 1.00
N HIS A 141 -2.93 29.64 -0.06
CA HIS A 141 -3.88 28.54 -0.08
C HIS A 141 -3.23 27.19 0.16
N GLU A 142 -2.02 26.96 -0.37
CA GLU A 142 -1.25 25.74 -0.10
C GLU A 142 -0.92 25.60 1.41
N ARG A 143 -0.44 26.67 2.04
CA ARG A 143 -0.18 26.67 3.50
C ARG A 143 -1.45 26.45 4.33
N GLU A 144 -2.55 27.06 3.91
CA GLU A 144 -3.85 26.92 4.58
C GLU A 144 -4.42 25.51 4.41
N SER A 145 -4.28 24.91 3.22
CA SER A 145 -4.63 23.51 2.95
C SER A 145 -3.84 22.56 3.86
N ILE A 146 -2.53 22.76 4.01
CA ILE A 146 -1.69 21.95 4.92
C ILE A 146 -2.16 22.10 6.37
N LYS A 147 -2.49 23.32 6.82
CA LYS A 147 -3.03 23.55 8.17
C LYS A 147 -4.39 22.86 8.37
N ASN A 148 -5.28 22.96 7.39
CA ASN A 148 -6.60 22.34 7.43
C ASN A 148 -6.50 20.81 7.41
N LYS A 149 -5.58 20.23 6.63
CA LYS A 149 -5.28 18.80 6.64
C LYS A 149 -4.83 18.34 8.03
N LYS A 150 -3.84 19.03 8.63
CA LYS A 150 -3.38 18.73 10.01
C LYS A 150 -4.50 18.85 11.05
N ARG A 151 -5.37 19.86 10.92
CA ARG A 151 -6.54 20.03 11.78
C ARG A 151 -7.55 18.89 11.60
N GLY A 152 -7.77 18.45 10.36
CA GLY A 152 -8.61 17.30 10.03
C GLY A 152 -8.10 16.01 10.69
N ASP A 153 -6.80 15.74 10.56
CA ASP A 153 -6.15 14.56 11.17
C ASP A 153 -6.27 14.60 12.70
N GLN A 154 -6.06 15.77 13.31
CA GLN A 154 -6.20 15.96 14.76
C GLN A 154 -7.64 15.74 15.23
N LEU A 155 -8.64 16.32 14.56
CA LEU A 155 -10.05 16.13 14.90
C LEU A 155 -10.48 14.67 14.72
N GLN A 156 -9.96 13.98 13.71
CA GLN A 156 -10.23 12.56 13.50
C GLN A 156 -9.66 11.71 14.64
N LYS A 157 -8.43 12.00 15.09
CA LYS A 157 -7.82 11.36 16.26
C LYS A 157 -8.61 11.61 17.55
N GLU A 158 -9.04 12.84 17.79
CA GLU A 158 -9.90 13.21 18.93
C GLU A 158 -11.24 12.46 18.88
N LYS A 159 -11.86 12.36 17.70
CA LYS A 159 -13.11 11.59 17.53
C LYS A 159 -12.93 10.12 17.88
N ASP A 160 -11.84 9.50 17.42
CA ASP A 160 -11.54 8.09 17.72
C ASP A 160 -11.23 7.87 19.20
N GLN A 161 -10.52 8.82 19.83
CA GLN A 161 -10.28 8.83 21.27
C GLN A 161 -11.59 8.95 22.06
N SER A 162 -12.45 9.93 21.75
CA SER A 162 -13.75 10.10 22.41
C SER A 162 -14.66 8.89 22.19
N ARG A 163 -14.64 8.24 21.02
CA ARG A 163 -15.39 7.00 20.78
C ARG A 163 -14.92 5.88 21.71
N THR A 164 -13.61 5.75 21.91
CA THR A 164 -13.01 4.74 22.79
C THR A 164 -13.37 5.00 24.25
N GLU A 165 -13.31 6.26 24.69
CA GLU A 165 -13.69 6.68 26.04
C GLU A 165 -15.19 6.46 26.30
N LEU A 166 -16.05 6.77 25.33
CA LEU A 166 -17.49 6.50 25.41
C LEU A 166 -17.75 5.00 25.57
N SER A 167 -17.09 4.15 24.76
CA SER A 167 -17.25 2.70 24.85
C SER A 167 -16.83 2.15 26.22
N LYS A 168 -15.72 2.65 26.80
CA LYS A 168 -15.32 2.33 28.17
C LYS A 168 -16.35 2.77 29.20
N THR A 169 -16.89 3.98 29.05
CA THR A 169 -17.89 4.56 29.96
C THR A 169 -19.19 3.75 29.94
N VAL A 170 -19.65 3.35 28.76
CA VAL A 170 -20.82 2.47 28.60
C VAL A 170 -20.58 1.12 29.27
N GLY A 171 -19.42 0.49 29.06
CA GLY A 171 -19.09 -0.78 29.70
C GLY A 171 -19.01 -0.69 31.24
N LEU A 172 -18.53 0.43 31.80
CA LEU A 172 -18.55 0.68 33.25
C LEU A 172 -19.98 0.87 33.76
N LYS A 173 -20.82 1.62 33.04
CA LYS A 173 -22.23 1.82 33.37
C LYS A 173 -22.98 0.48 33.42
N GLU A 174 -22.79 -0.39 32.42
CA GLU A 174 -23.42 -1.72 32.38
C GLU A 174 -22.99 -2.60 33.58
N LYS A 175 -21.70 -2.56 33.95
CA LYS A 175 -21.19 -3.28 35.14
C LYS A 175 -21.82 -2.75 36.43
N LEU A 176 -21.94 -1.43 36.58
CA LEU A 176 -22.58 -0.80 37.73
C LEU A 176 -24.07 -1.14 37.80
N GLU A 177 -24.80 -1.07 36.69
CA GLU A 177 -26.20 -1.45 36.64
C GLU A 177 -26.41 -2.92 37.03
N LYS A 178 -25.53 -3.81 36.57
CA LYS A 178 -25.56 -5.23 36.96
C LYS A 178 -25.34 -5.40 38.46
N LEU A 179 -24.32 -4.74 39.02
CA LEU A 179 -24.03 -4.80 40.45
C LEU A 179 -25.20 -4.25 41.28
N CYS A 180 -25.80 -3.12 40.86
CA CYS A 180 -26.97 -2.56 41.53
C CYS A 180 -28.17 -3.53 41.50
N ARG A 181 -28.43 -4.20 40.37
CA ARG A 181 -29.50 -5.21 40.25
C ARG A 181 -29.23 -6.43 41.14
N GLU A 182 -28.00 -6.91 41.19
CA GLU A 182 -27.60 -8.03 42.06
C GLU A 182 -27.73 -7.67 43.54
N LEU A 183 -27.21 -6.51 43.94
CA LEU A 183 -27.33 -6.01 45.30
C LEU A 183 -28.79 -5.87 45.72
N GLN A 184 -29.65 -5.34 44.85
CA GLN A 184 -31.08 -5.18 45.14
C GLN A 184 -31.80 -6.54 45.25
N LYS A 185 -31.38 -7.53 44.45
CA LYS A 185 -31.88 -8.91 44.54
C LYS A 185 -31.45 -9.58 45.85
N GLU A 186 -30.20 -9.43 46.27
CA GLU A 186 -29.71 -9.95 47.55
C GLU A 186 -30.39 -9.27 48.74
N ASN A 187 -30.60 -7.96 48.69
CA ASN A 187 -31.31 -7.23 49.75
C ASN A 187 -32.75 -7.73 49.91
N ASN A 188 -33.46 -7.95 48.79
CA ASN A 188 -34.80 -8.54 48.82
C ASN A 188 -34.79 -9.98 49.34
N LYS A 189 -33.77 -10.77 48.98
CA LYS A 189 -33.60 -12.14 49.49
C LYS A 189 -33.41 -12.13 51.01
N LEU A 190 -32.50 -11.31 51.53
CA LEU A 190 -32.24 -11.17 52.96
C LEU A 190 -33.47 -10.67 53.72
N LYS A 191 -34.21 -9.71 53.15
CA LYS A 191 -35.48 -9.24 53.74
C LYS A 191 -36.51 -10.37 53.86
N ASN A 192 -36.64 -11.22 52.85
CA ASN A 192 -37.55 -12.36 52.87
C ASN A 192 -37.08 -13.47 53.83
N GLU A 193 -35.79 -13.75 53.89
CA GLU A 193 -35.20 -14.70 54.85
C GLU A 193 -35.41 -14.23 56.28
N ASN A 194 -35.16 -12.95 56.58
CA ASN A 194 -35.36 -12.37 57.90
C ASN A 194 -36.83 -12.42 58.32
N LYS A 195 -37.76 -12.09 57.41
CA LYS A 195 -39.21 -12.25 57.66
C LYS A 195 -39.57 -13.71 57.95
N THR A 196 -39.03 -14.65 57.18
CA THR A 196 -39.27 -16.09 57.38
C THR A 196 -38.73 -16.58 58.72
N LEU A 197 -37.57 -16.07 59.14
CA LEU A 197 -37.00 -16.36 60.46
C LEU A 197 -37.86 -15.80 61.58
N GLN A 198 -38.32 -14.55 61.48
CA GLN A 198 -39.25 -13.96 62.44
C GLN A 198 -40.56 -14.76 62.54
N ASP A 199 -41.15 -15.16 61.41
CA ASP A 199 -42.36 -15.98 61.38
C ASP A 199 -42.14 -17.35 62.05
N LYS A 200 -40.97 -17.97 61.85
CA LYS A 200 -40.60 -19.23 62.50
C LYS A 200 -40.41 -19.06 64.00
N ASP A 201 -39.75 -18.00 64.42
CA ASP A 201 -39.48 -17.72 65.83
C ASP A 201 -40.78 -17.45 66.58
N MET A 202 -41.70 -16.66 66.00
CA MET A 202 -43.03 -16.43 66.54
C MET A 202 -43.85 -17.73 66.64
N ARG A 203 -43.83 -18.60 65.63
CA ARG A 203 -44.49 -19.91 65.70
C ARG A 203 -43.88 -20.82 66.77
N ASN A 204 -42.56 -20.79 66.91
CA ASN A 204 -41.85 -21.56 67.91
C ASN A 204 -42.18 -21.05 69.31
N GLN A 205 -42.18 -19.73 69.52
CA GLN A 205 -42.60 -19.09 70.77
C GLN A 205 -44.03 -19.49 71.14
N ASN A 206 -44.99 -19.33 70.22
CA ASN A 206 -46.38 -19.74 70.45
C ASN A 206 -46.49 -21.25 70.80
N SER A 207 -45.72 -22.11 70.11
CA SER A 207 -45.69 -23.54 70.42
C SER A 207 -45.11 -23.84 71.81
N TRP A 208 -44.10 -23.08 72.25
CA TRP A 208 -43.55 -23.19 73.60
C TRP A 208 -44.53 -22.67 74.64
N ASP A 209 -45.20 -21.55 74.40
CA ASP A 209 -46.24 -21.00 75.26
C ASP A 209 -47.40 -22.00 75.42
N GLU A 210 -47.85 -22.63 74.32
CA GLU A 210 -48.85 -23.71 74.36
C GLU A 210 -48.38 -24.92 75.17
N LYS A 211 -47.13 -25.38 74.99
CA LYS A 211 -46.57 -26.49 75.77
C LYS A 211 -46.45 -26.13 77.25
N TYR A 212 -46.07 -24.89 77.57
CA TYR A 212 -45.94 -24.42 78.94
C TYR A 212 -47.30 -24.30 79.61
N ALA A 213 -48.30 -23.76 78.91
CA ALA A 213 -49.69 -23.74 79.36
C ALA A 213 -50.23 -25.15 79.60
N ALA A 214 -49.96 -26.10 78.68
CA ALA A 214 -50.37 -27.49 78.85
C ALA A 214 -49.63 -28.19 80.02
N LEU A 215 -48.37 -27.85 80.28
CA LEU A 215 -47.63 -28.38 81.43
C LEU A 215 -48.16 -27.82 82.74
N LEU A 216 -48.44 -26.51 82.79
CA LEU A 216 -49.06 -25.87 83.94
C LEU A 216 -50.43 -26.47 84.23
N GLN A 217 -51.26 -26.66 83.20
CA GLN A 217 -52.55 -27.35 83.34
C GLN A 217 -52.37 -28.76 83.92
N LYS A 218 -51.41 -29.56 83.43
CA LYS A 218 -51.14 -30.88 83.99
C LYS A 218 -50.65 -30.84 85.44
N LEU A 219 -49.87 -29.83 85.81
CA LEU A 219 -49.41 -29.64 87.18
C LEU A 219 -50.57 -29.25 88.09
N ASP A 220 -51.47 -28.39 87.62
CA ASP A 220 -52.71 -28.04 88.31
C ASP A 220 -53.61 -29.28 88.45
N ASP A 221 -53.81 -30.07 87.38
CA ASP A 221 -54.56 -31.33 87.41
C ASP A 221 -53.91 -32.34 88.39
N TYR A 222 -52.58 -32.45 88.42
CA TYR A 222 -51.85 -33.32 89.36
C TYR A 222 -51.97 -32.84 90.80
N GLN A 223 -51.95 -31.52 91.02
CA GLN A 223 -52.17 -30.92 92.32
C GLN A 223 -53.61 -31.17 92.78
N GLU A 224 -54.60 -31.01 91.89
CA GLU A 224 -56.00 -31.36 92.13
C GLU A 224 -56.17 -32.85 92.44
N GLU A 225 -55.47 -33.73 91.74
CA GLU A 225 -55.50 -35.17 91.99
C GLU A 225 -54.73 -35.56 93.27
N LYS A 226 -53.69 -34.83 93.66
CA LYS A 226 -53.02 -34.99 94.96
C LYS A 226 -53.89 -34.50 96.11
N ASP A 227 -54.57 -33.38 95.93
CA ASP A 227 -55.50 -32.79 96.89
C ASP A 227 -56.82 -33.61 96.96
N ASN A 228 -57.16 -34.32 95.89
CA ASN A 228 -58.35 -35.17 95.77
C ASN A 228 -58.03 -36.55 95.11
N PRO A 229 -57.31 -37.45 95.83
CA PRO A 229 -56.78 -38.67 95.24
C PRO A 229 -57.85 -39.68 94.89
N ARG A 230 -58.09 -39.86 93.58
CA ARG A 230 -58.77 -41.03 93.04
C ARG A 230 -57.75 -42.17 92.97
N LYS A 231 -57.88 -43.15 93.86
CA LYS A 231 -57.08 -44.37 93.81
C LYS A 231 -57.33 -45.11 92.50
N GLN A 232 -56.52 -44.85 91.47
CA GLN A 232 -56.36 -45.77 90.35
C GLN A 232 -55.13 -46.63 90.63
N VAL A 233 -55.39 -47.82 91.17
CA VAL A 233 -54.39 -48.88 91.26
C VAL A 233 -54.21 -49.41 89.85
N VAL A 234 -53.14 -48.98 89.17
CA VAL A 234 -52.72 -49.56 87.89
C VAL A 234 -51.85 -50.78 88.23
N ASP A 235 -52.49 -51.92 88.40
CA ASP A 235 -51.81 -53.20 88.30
C ASP A 235 -51.76 -53.56 86.80
N MET A 236 -50.71 -53.09 86.11
CA MET A 236 -50.48 -53.50 84.72
C MET A 236 -49.99 -54.94 84.74
N ASP A 237 -50.86 -55.85 84.28
CA ASP A 237 -50.51 -57.26 84.16
C ASP A 237 -49.27 -57.39 83.25
N LEU A 238 -48.31 -58.24 83.64
CA LEU A 238 -46.98 -58.29 83.01
C LEU A 238 -47.08 -58.50 81.48
N ALA A 239 -48.11 -59.19 81.02
CA ALA A 239 -48.42 -59.42 79.61
C ALA A 239 -48.71 -58.11 78.83
N ASP A 240 -49.42 -57.15 79.43
CA ASP A 240 -49.75 -55.87 78.77
C ASP A 240 -48.55 -54.95 78.67
N LEU A 241 -47.64 -55.01 79.65
CA LEU A 241 -46.35 -54.33 79.57
C LEU A 241 -45.52 -54.86 78.40
N PHE A 242 -45.41 -56.19 78.25
CA PHE A 242 -44.71 -56.81 77.13
C PHE A 242 -45.36 -56.44 75.79
N ARG A 243 -46.70 -56.51 75.70
CA ARG A 243 -47.44 -56.13 74.49
C ARG A 243 -47.17 -54.69 74.07
N THR A 244 -47.17 -53.77 75.03
CA THR A 244 -46.88 -52.34 74.78
C THR A 244 -45.44 -52.13 74.32
N ARG A 245 -44.48 -52.85 74.94
CA ARG A 245 -43.06 -52.79 74.54
C ARG A 245 -42.83 -53.34 73.14
N PHE A 246 -43.44 -54.47 72.77
CA PHE A 246 -43.35 -55.01 71.41
C PHE A 246 -43.98 -54.10 70.37
N LYS A 247 -45.14 -53.52 70.67
CA LYS A 247 -45.79 -52.55 69.78
C LYS A 247 -44.91 -51.31 69.56
N SER A 248 -44.36 -50.74 70.63
CA SER A 248 -43.44 -49.60 70.54
C SER A 248 -42.18 -49.95 69.75
N LEU A 249 -41.64 -51.17 69.90
CA LEU A 249 -40.50 -51.63 69.13
C LEU A 249 -40.81 -51.67 67.63
N ILE A 250 -41.97 -52.24 67.24
CA ILE A 250 -42.42 -52.28 65.85
C ILE A 250 -42.57 -50.86 65.28
N GLU A 251 -43.26 -49.98 66.01
CA GLU A 251 -43.45 -48.58 65.60
C GLU A 251 -42.11 -47.84 65.42
N GLN A 252 -41.11 -48.12 66.26
CA GLN A 252 -39.76 -47.56 66.12
C GLN A 252 -39.04 -48.08 64.86
N TYR A 253 -39.21 -49.35 64.50
CA TYR A 253 -38.64 -49.92 63.27
C TYR A 253 -39.30 -49.32 62.03
N GLU A 254 -40.64 -49.21 62.01
CA GLU A 254 -41.37 -48.58 60.91
C GLU A 254 -40.97 -47.11 60.73
N LEU A 255 -40.84 -46.35 61.83
CA LEU A 255 -40.40 -44.96 61.78
C LEU A 255 -38.96 -44.82 61.25
N ARG A 256 -38.06 -45.74 61.64
CA ARG A 256 -36.70 -45.79 61.12
C ARG A 256 -36.67 -46.10 59.63
N GLU A 257 -37.47 -47.05 59.17
CA GLU A 257 -37.56 -47.41 57.75
C GLU A 257 -38.09 -46.25 56.90
N LEU A 258 -39.10 -45.54 57.40
CA LEU A 258 -39.62 -44.33 56.75
C LEU A 258 -38.56 -43.22 56.70
N HIS A 259 -37.78 -43.04 57.78
CA HIS A 259 -36.68 -42.08 57.82
C HIS A 259 -35.61 -42.42 56.77
N PHE A 260 -35.23 -43.69 56.62
CA PHE A 260 -34.26 -44.11 55.60
C PHE A 260 -34.78 -43.91 54.18
N HIS A 261 -36.06 -44.17 53.90
CA HIS A 261 -36.66 -43.88 52.61
C HIS A 261 -36.62 -42.38 52.28
N SER A 262 -36.95 -41.52 53.24
CA SER A 262 -36.89 -40.06 53.08
C SER A 262 -35.45 -39.56 52.83
N LEU A 263 -34.48 -40.11 53.58
CA LEU A 263 -33.08 -39.78 53.41
C LEU A 263 -32.55 -40.21 52.04
N LEU A 264 -32.89 -41.43 51.59
CA LEU A 264 -32.49 -41.93 50.27
C LEU A 264 -33.06 -41.05 49.15
N ARG A 265 -34.35 -40.70 49.23
CA ARG A 265 -34.99 -39.78 48.27
C ARG A 265 -34.30 -38.42 48.23
N THR A 266 -33.90 -37.88 49.39
CA THR A 266 -33.15 -36.63 49.47
C THR A 266 -31.80 -36.74 48.77
N LYS A 267 -31.09 -37.86 48.95
CA LYS A 267 -29.80 -38.12 48.28
C LYS A 267 -29.95 -38.32 46.78
N GLU A 268 -31.00 -39.00 46.32
CA GLU A 268 -31.31 -39.11 44.89
C GLU A 268 -31.54 -37.74 44.25
N LEU A 269 -32.30 -36.86 44.91
CA LEU A 269 -32.52 -35.49 44.44
C LEU A 269 -31.22 -34.67 44.43
N GLU A 270 -30.36 -34.82 45.44
CA GLU A 270 -29.06 -34.15 45.51
C GLU A 270 -28.14 -34.59 44.34
N VAL A 271 -28.12 -35.89 44.03
CA VAL A 271 -27.37 -36.42 42.87
C VAL A 271 -27.94 -35.87 41.56
N GLN A 272 -29.26 -35.89 41.37
CA GLN A 272 -29.88 -35.35 40.15
C GLN A 272 -29.63 -33.85 39.97
N PHE A 273 -29.67 -33.08 41.06
CA PHE A 273 -29.36 -31.65 41.03
C PHE A 273 -27.91 -31.40 40.60
N ASN A 274 -26.95 -32.11 41.21
CA ASN A 274 -25.53 -31.98 40.87
C ASN A 274 -25.25 -32.43 39.44
N GLN A 275 -25.88 -33.51 38.97
CA GLN A 275 -25.78 -33.97 37.58
C GLN A 275 -26.30 -32.90 36.61
N SER A 276 -27.49 -32.36 36.86
CA SER A 276 -28.08 -31.31 36.02
C SER A 276 -27.22 -30.04 36.00
N ARG A 277 -26.62 -29.68 37.14
CA ARG A 277 -25.68 -28.55 37.23
C ARG A 277 -24.42 -28.81 36.40
N PHE A 278 -23.85 -30.01 36.50
CA PHE A 278 -22.68 -30.41 35.72
C PHE A 278 -22.96 -30.37 34.21
N ASP A 279 -24.08 -30.95 33.77
CA ASP A 279 -24.44 -30.99 32.35
C ASP A 279 -24.65 -29.58 31.78
N ARG A 280 -25.21 -28.65 32.58
CA ARG A 280 -25.32 -27.24 32.20
C ARG A 280 -23.96 -26.56 32.03
N GLU A 281 -23.04 -26.74 32.98
CA GLU A 281 -21.70 -26.15 32.89
C GLU A 281 -20.90 -26.74 31.73
N LYS A 282 -21.00 -28.06 31.51
CA LYS A 282 -20.40 -28.73 30.36
C LYS A 282 -20.89 -28.14 29.05
N LYS A 283 -22.21 -27.97 28.89
CA LYS A 283 -22.80 -27.37 27.68
C LYS A 283 -22.36 -25.91 27.49
N ASN A 284 -22.25 -25.14 28.56
CA ASN A 284 -21.74 -23.76 28.50
C ASN A 284 -20.28 -23.72 28.06
N PHE A 285 -19.43 -24.60 28.61
CA PHE A 285 -18.03 -24.73 28.21
C PHE A 285 -17.89 -25.13 26.74
N GLU A 286 -18.67 -26.11 26.27
CA GLU A 286 -18.65 -26.54 24.86
C GLU A 286 -19.08 -25.40 23.92
N ALA A 287 -20.10 -24.62 24.30
CA ALA A 287 -20.56 -23.46 23.53
C ALA A 287 -19.50 -22.35 23.49
N GLU A 288 -18.87 -22.02 24.62
CA GLU A 288 -17.82 -21.01 24.68
C GLU A 288 -16.56 -21.47 23.93
N SER A 289 -16.19 -22.75 24.04
CA SER A 289 -15.08 -23.36 23.30
C SER A 289 -15.32 -23.31 21.79
N ALA A 290 -16.55 -23.59 21.34
CA ALA A 290 -16.92 -23.48 19.93
C ALA A 290 -16.85 -22.02 19.43
N ARG A 291 -17.34 -21.07 20.24
CA ARG A 291 -17.26 -19.63 19.94
C ARG A 291 -15.82 -19.16 19.85
N SER A 292 -14.98 -19.55 20.81
CA SER A 292 -13.55 -19.23 20.83
C SER A 292 -12.83 -19.75 19.60
N ARG A 293 -13.09 -21.01 19.18
CA ARG A 293 -12.54 -21.58 17.94
C ARG A 293 -12.95 -20.78 16.70
N GLN A 294 -14.23 -20.39 16.61
CA GLN A 294 -14.72 -19.59 15.49
C GLN A 294 -14.05 -18.22 15.43
N LEU A 295 -13.94 -17.52 16.57
CA LEU A 295 -13.25 -16.23 16.64
C LEU A 295 -11.77 -16.36 16.28
N ASN A 296 -11.09 -17.40 16.77
CA ASN A 296 -9.68 -17.64 16.47
C ASN A 296 -9.46 -17.85 14.95
N SER A 297 -10.31 -18.65 14.31
CA SER A 297 -10.29 -18.85 12.86
C SER A 297 -10.54 -17.56 12.08
N GLN A 298 -11.46 -16.70 12.56
CA GLN A 298 -11.72 -15.41 11.94
C GLN A 298 -10.51 -14.47 12.04
N VAL A 299 -9.88 -14.39 13.22
CA VAL A 299 -8.66 -13.59 13.42
C VAL A 299 -7.52 -14.08 12.54
N GLN A 300 -7.32 -15.40 12.42
CA GLN A 300 -6.32 -15.97 11.51
C GLN A 300 -6.60 -15.60 10.05
N THR A 301 -7.87 -15.63 9.64
CA THR A 301 -8.26 -15.24 8.28
C THR A 301 -7.93 -13.77 8.02
N PHE A 302 -8.31 -12.87 8.92
CA PHE A 302 -7.99 -11.44 8.77
C PHE A 302 -6.49 -11.18 8.77
N SER A 303 -5.72 -11.83 9.65
CA SER A 303 -4.27 -11.72 9.69
C SER A 303 -3.61 -12.18 8.39
N LYS A 304 -4.11 -13.26 7.78
CA LYS A 304 -3.65 -13.72 6.47
C LYS A 304 -3.95 -12.69 5.38
N THR A 305 -5.19 -12.19 5.30
CA THR A 305 -5.57 -11.18 4.30
C THR A 305 -4.79 -9.88 4.46
N GLU A 306 -4.52 -9.46 5.69
CA GLU A 306 -3.70 -8.28 5.96
C GLU A 306 -2.26 -8.48 5.46
N THR A 307 -1.69 -9.67 5.71
CA THR A 307 -0.34 -10.02 5.24
C THR A 307 -0.28 -9.97 3.71
N GLU A 308 -1.27 -10.57 3.02
CA GLU A 308 -1.35 -10.56 1.56
C GLU A 308 -1.47 -9.13 1.01
N LEU A 309 -2.29 -8.27 1.63
CA LEU A 309 -2.41 -6.86 1.23
C LEU A 309 -1.12 -6.06 1.45
N ARG A 310 -0.40 -6.30 2.57
CA ARG A 310 0.91 -5.69 2.82
C ARG A 310 1.94 -6.13 1.78
N THR A 311 1.93 -7.41 1.40
CA THR A 311 2.80 -7.91 0.31
C THR A 311 2.48 -7.23 -1.02
N GLN A 312 1.19 -7.09 -1.38
CA GLN A 312 0.79 -6.37 -2.59
C GLN A 312 1.23 -4.90 -2.56
N LEU A 313 1.09 -4.22 -1.41
CA LEU A 313 1.54 -2.84 -1.25
C LEU A 313 3.04 -2.72 -1.50
N ASN A 314 3.85 -3.62 -0.93
CA ASN A 314 5.30 -3.63 -1.15
C ASN A 314 5.64 -3.84 -2.64
N VAL A 315 4.95 -4.77 -3.32
CA VAL A 315 5.13 -4.97 -4.77
C VAL A 315 4.81 -3.69 -5.56
N TYR A 316 3.76 -2.94 -5.18
CA TYR A 316 3.48 -1.66 -5.83
C TYR A 316 4.54 -0.61 -5.54
N VAL A 317 5.05 -0.54 -4.31
CA VAL A 317 6.18 0.36 -3.97
C VAL A 317 7.39 0.05 -4.84
N ASP A 318 7.74 -1.22 -5.02
CA ASP A 318 8.87 -1.63 -5.85
C ASP A 318 8.64 -1.32 -7.34
N LYS A 319 7.41 -1.51 -7.83
CA LYS A 319 7.04 -1.09 -9.20
C LYS A 319 7.13 0.41 -9.40
N PHE A 320 6.75 1.21 -8.40
CA PHE A 320 6.89 2.67 -8.47
C PHE A 320 8.36 3.08 -8.53
N LYS A 321 9.22 2.49 -7.69
CA LYS A 321 10.66 2.70 -7.75
C LYS A 321 11.23 2.35 -9.13
N GLN A 322 10.82 1.21 -9.70
CA GLN A 322 11.26 0.83 -11.04
C GLN A 322 10.87 1.85 -12.13
N VAL A 323 9.66 2.42 -12.05
CA VAL A 323 9.22 3.47 -12.98
C VAL A 323 10.02 4.75 -12.77
N GLU A 324 10.25 5.14 -11.52
CA GLU A 324 11.09 6.30 -11.17
C GLU A 324 12.52 6.13 -11.70
N ASP A 325 13.15 4.97 -11.48
CA ASP A 325 14.49 4.65 -11.98
C ASP A 325 14.54 4.69 -13.50
N THR A 326 13.54 4.12 -14.18
CA THR A 326 13.46 4.16 -15.65
C THR A 326 13.31 5.59 -16.15
N LEU A 327 12.52 6.42 -15.47
CA LEU A 327 12.32 7.81 -15.84
C LEU A 327 13.60 8.63 -15.62
N ASN A 328 14.31 8.41 -14.51
CA ASN A 328 15.60 9.03 -14.23
C ASN A 328 16.65 8.63 -15.27
N ASN A 329 16.80 7.34 -15.56
CA ASN A 329 17.69 6.84 -16.61
C ASN A 329 17.35 7.45 -17.99
N SER A 330 16.06 7.59 -18.30
CA SER A 330 15.62 8.21 -19.55
C SER A 330 15.94 9.71 -19.60
N ASN A 331 15.81 10.43 -18.48
CA ASN A 331 16.18 11.85 -18.37
C ASN A 331 17.68 12.05 -18.59
N ASP A 332 18.52 11.21 -18.00
CA ASP A 332 19.97 11.26 -18.20
C ASP A 332 20.32 11.01 -19.67
N LEU A 333 19.67 10.05 -20.32
CA LEU A 333 19.84 9.80 -21.76
C LEU A 333 19.39 10.99 -22.62
N PHE A 334 18.32 11.69 -22.24
CA PHE A 334 17.91 12.91 -22.93
C PHE A 334 18.93 14.05 -22.74
N LEU A 335 19.54 14.17 -21.56
CA LEU A 335 20.59 15.14 -21.30
C LEU A 335 21.85 14.85 -22.11
N THR A 336 22.27 13.59 -22.22
CA THR A 336 23.41 13.20 -23.06
C THR A 336 23.14 13.47 -24.52
N PHE A 337 21.96 13.10 -25.05
CA PHE A 337 21.61 13.43 -26.44
C PHE A 337 21.55 14.94 -26.70
N ARG A 338 21.04 15.74 -25.75
CA ARG A 338 21.10 17.21 -25.88
C ARG A 338 22.54 17.70 -25.98
N LYS A 339 23.42 17.22 -25.11
CA LYS A 339 24.84 17.58 -25.11
C LYS A 339 25.52 17.19 -26.42
N GLU A 340 25.29 15.97 -26.90
CA GLU A 340 25.81 15.49 -28.18
C GLU A 340 25.29 16.31 -29.37
N MET A 341 24.00 16.66 -29.38
CA MET A 341 23.43 17.53 -30.42
C MET A 341 24.04 18.93 -30.41
N GLU A 342 24.29 19.51 -29.23
CA GLU A 342 24.97 20.80 -29.10
C GLU A 342 26.42 20.72 -29.61
N ASP A 343 27.15 19.67 -29.23
CA ASP A 343 28.54 19.48 -29.65
C ASP A 343 28.65 19.20 -31.15
N MET A 344 27.73 18.41 -31.71
CA MET A 344 27.60 18.26 -33.16
C MET A 344 27.29 19.58 -33.85
N SER A 345 26.38 20.40 -33.30
CA SER A 345 26.08 21.73 -33.85
C SER A 345 27.29 22.66 -33.81
N LYS A 346 28.08 22.64 -32.73
CA LYS A 346 29.35 23.38 -32.62
C LYS A 346 30.37 22.88 -33.65
N LYS A 347 30.49 21.56 -33.82
CA LYS A 347 31.39 20.94 -34.80
C LYS A 347 31.02 21.34 -36.23
N THR A 348 29.74 21.31 -36.58
CA THR A 348 29.24 21.78 -37.88
C THR A 348 29.64 23.23 -38.14
N ARG A 349 29.42 24.14 -37.16
CA ARG A 349 29.82 25.56 -37.30
C ARG A 349 31.33 25.74 -37.44
N ARG A 350 32.16 24.93 -36.76
CA ARG A 350 33.62 24.96 -36.92
C ARG A 350 34.04 24.53 -38.32
N LEU A 351 33.50 23.43 -38.81
CA LEU A 351 33.78 22.92 -40.16
C LEU A 351 33.31 23.90 -41.25
N GLU A 352 32.16 24.54 -41.07
CA GLU A 352 31.68 25.60 -41.98
C GLU A 352 32.66 26.78 -42.04
N LYS A 353 33.16 27.26 -40.89
CA LYS A 353 34.17 28.32 -40.84
C LYS A 353 35.49 27.92 -41.49
N GLU A 354 35.96 26.70 -41.23
CA GLU A 354 37.18 26.17 -41.83
C GLU A 354 37.05 26.05 -43.34
N ASN A 355 35.92 25.51 -43.83
CA ASN A 355 35.65 25.36 -45.26
C ASN A 355 35.55 26.72 -45.96
N GLU A 356 34.89 27.70 -45.34
CA GLU A 356 34.88 29.08 -45.84
C GLU A 356 36.29 29.69 -45.86
N GLY A 357 37.10 29.41 -44.84
CA GLY A 357 38.52 29.80 -44.78
C GLY A 357 39.36 29.18 -45.90
N LEU A 358 39.20 27.88 -46.16
CA LEU A 358 39.85 27.17 -47.27
C LEU A 358 39.43 27.75 -48.62
N LYS A 359 38.14 28.06 -48.80
CA LYS A 359 37.64 28.71 -50.00
C LYS A 359 38.29 30.09 -50.22
N ARG A 360 38.39 30.93 -49.18
CA ARG A 360 39.10 32.21 -49.26
C ARG A 360 40.58 32.04 -49.62
N LYS A 361 41.27 31.05 -49.03
CA LYS A 361 42.68 30.74 -49.35
C LYS A 361 42.83 30.29 -50.81
N HIS A 362 41.96 29.41 -51.27
CA HIS A 362 41.92 28.93 -52.65
C HIS A 362 41.68 30.08 -53.64
N ASP A 363 40.70 30.96 -53.37
CA ASP A 363 40.42 32.12 -54.21
C ASP A 363 41.60 33.10 -54.25
N LYS A 364 42.27 33.32 -53.11
CA LYS A 364 43.47 34.16 -53.03
C LYS A 364 44.65 33.54 -53.79
N MET A 365 44.85 32.22 -53.70
CA MET A 365 45.86 31.50 -54.46
C MET A 365 45.59 31.62 -55.97
N ASN A 366 44.35 31.42 -56.41
CA ASN A 366 43.97 31.58 -57.81
C ASN A 366 44.21 33.01 -58.31
N GLN A 367 43.89 34.03 -57.50
CA GLN A 367 44.23 35.42 -57.83
C GLN A 367 45.74 35.64 -57.98
N ASN A 368 46.57 35.07 -57.10
CA ASN A 368 48.02 35.17 -57.22
C ASN A 368 48.56 34.45 -58.46
N ILE A 369 48.03 33.27 -58.79
CA ILE A 369 48.39 32.53 -60.00
C ILE A 369 48.03 33.35 -61.25
N LEU A 370 46.85 33.97 -61.29
CA LEU A 370 46.46 34.85 -62.39
C LEU A 370 47.42 36.04 -62.54
N LYS A 371 47.78 36.71 -61.43
CA LYS A 371 48.77 37.80 -61.45
C LYS A 371 50.14 37.34 -61.98
N MET A 372 50.65 36.19 -61.51
CA MET A 372 51.90 35.64 -62.02
C MET A 372 51.81 35.29 -63.52
N ALA A 373 50.66 34.80 -63.98
CA ALA A 373 50.44 34.53 -65.39
C ALA A 373 50.44 35.83 -66.22
N GLU A 374 49.78 36.89 -65.74
CA GLU A 374 49.77 38.22 -66.36
C GLU A 374 51.18 38.85 -66.40
N GLU A 375 51.95 38.75 -65.31
CA GLU A 375 53.34 39.22 -65.23
C GLU A 375 54.24 38.45 -66.20
N ARG A 376 54.09 37.13 -66.27
CA ARG A 376 54.81 36.29 -67.24
C ARG A 376 54.46 36.67 -68.68
N ASP A 377 53.19 36.88 -69.00
CA ASP A 377 52.76 37.30 -70.34
C ASP A 377 53.32 38.69 -70.69
N LYS A 378 53.38 39.60 -69.70
CA LYS A 378 54.03 40.91 -69.85
C LYS A 378 55.53 40.77 -70.14
N HIS A 379 56.25 39.94 -69.39
CA HIS A 379 57.67 39.68 -69.63
C HIS A 379 57.92 39.01 -70.99
N LEU A 380 57.08 38.07 -71.41
CA LEU A 380 57.16 37.48 -72.76
C LEU A 380 57.01 38.55 -73.84
N LYS A 381 56.07 39.49 -73.67
CA LYS A 381 55.88 40.63 -74.59
C LYS A 381 57.09 41.58 -74.59
N GLU A 382 57.66 41.90 -73.43
CA GLU A 382 58.88 42.71 -73.32
C GLU A 382 60.07 42.05 -74.02
N ILE A 383 60.25 40.73 -73.84
CA ILE A 383 61.27 39.93 -74.53
C ILE A 383 61.04 39.96 -76.05
N GLU A 384 59.80 39.79 -76.51
CA GLU A 384 59.43 39.87 -77.93
C GLU A 384 59.80 41.24 -78.52
N ASP A 385 59.51 42.32 -77.81
CA ASP A 385 59.81 43.68 -78.26
C ASP A 385 61.32 43.98 -78.24
N GLN A 386 62.06 43.48 -77.25
CA GLN A 386 63.53 43.51 -77.23
C GLN A 386 64.12 42.72 -78.40
N LYS A 387 63.60 41.52 -78.72
CA LYS A 387 64.02 40.74 -79.89
C LYS A 387 63.78 41.52 -81.19
N LYS A 388 62.61 42.13 -81.38
CA LYS A 388 62.34 42.99 -82.54
C LYS A 388 63.34 44.16 -82.63
N ASN A 389 63.71 44.77 -81.50
CA ASN A 389 64.70 45.84 -81.47
C ASN A 389 66.12 45.34 -81.81
N ILE A 390 66.51 44.17 -81.30
CA ILE A 390 67.77 43.50 -81.67
C ILE A 390 67.78 43.20 -83.17
N ASP A 391 66.69 42.66 -83.72
CA ASP A 391 66.59 42.36 -85.14
C ASP A 391 66.67 43.63 -86.00
N LYS A 392 66.03 44.73 -85.57
CA LYS A 392 66.19 46.06 -86.20
C LYS A 392 67.64 46.53 -86.15
N LEU A 393 68.30 46.45 -84.99
CA LEU A 393 69.71 46.84 -84.85
C LEU A 393 70.62 45.97 -85.70
N ARG A 394 70.40 44.65 -85.74
CA ARG A 394 71.12 43.72 -86.62
C ARG A 394 70.89 44.05 -88.09
N SER A 395 69.66 44.38 -88.47
CA SER A 395 69.33 44.85 -89.83
C SER A 395 70.09 46.14 -90.16
N ILE A 396 70.12 47.12 -89.24
CA ILE A 396 70.87 48.37 -89.42
C ILE A 396 72.38 48.11 -89.51
N ILE A 397 72.96 47.25 -88.67
CA ILE A 397 74.38 46.87 -88.73
C ILE A 397 74.69 46.19 -90.08
N THR A 398 73.83 45.29 -90.53
CA THR A 398 73.97 44.63 -91.84
C THR A 398 73.88 45.65 -92.98
N GLN A 399 72.94 46.59 -92.90
CA GLN A 399 72.75 47.67 -93.88
C GLN A 399 73.92 48.66 -93.88
N MET A 400 74.48 49.01 -92.72
CA MET A 400 75.69 49.82 -92.58
C MET A 400 76.94 49.10 -93.10
N GLN A 401 77.07 47.78 -92.90
CA GLN A 401 78.15 46.97 -93.48
C GLN A 401 78.06 46.86 -95.01
N GLN A 402 76.84 46.81 -95.57
CA GLN A 402 76.62 46.85 -97.03
C GLN A 402 76.85 48.22 -97.67
N GLN A 403 76.81 49.32 -96.91
CA GLN A 403 77.03 50.70 -97.40
C GLN A 403 78.49 51.18 -97.33
N GLY A 404 79.48 50.28 -97.23
CA GLY A 404 80.87 50.63 -97.59
C GLY A 404 81.63 51.49 -96.57
N ARG A 405 81.32 51.35 -95.28
CA ARG A 405 82.26 51.72 -94.20
C ARG A 405 82.63 50.49 -93.37
N GLY A 406 83.24 49.53 -94.04
CA GLY A 406 84.08 48.55 -93.36
C GLY A 406 85.28 49.27 -92.77
N ILE A 407 85.25 49.49 -91.46
CA ILE A 407 86.40 50.05 -90.73
C ILE A 407 87.57 49.06 -90.86
N PRO A 408 88.79 49.52 -91.18
CA PRO A 408 89.96 48.66 -91.34
C PRO A 408 90.55 48.24 -90.00
N GLN A 409 91.09 47.03 -90.00
CA GLN A 409 92.34 46.59 -89.35
C GLN A 409 92.43 46.62 -87.81
N GLY A 410 93.17 45.65 -87.28
CA GLY A 410 93.24 45.34 -85.86
C GLY A 410 93.86 46.42 -84.98
N MET A 411 93.89 46.07 -83.69
CA MET A 411 94.08 46.91 -82.50
C MET A 411 92.83 47.66 -82.06
N ALA A 412 92.09 47.05 -81.13
CA ALA A 412 91.65 47.68 -79.88
C ALA A 412 90.92 46.61 -79.04
N GLY A 413 91.66 45.92 -78.17
CA GLY A 413 91.06 45.26 -77.02
C GLY A 413 90.59 46.35 -76.07
N THR A 414 89.31 46.71 -76.16
CA THR A 414 88.62 47.69 -75.33
C THR A 414 88.13 47.03 -74.04
N VAL A 415 88.54 47.52 -72.87
CA VAL A 415 87.74 48.44 -72.00
C VAL A 415 86.48 47.71 -71.51
N GLU A 416 86.47 47.05 -70.35
CA GLU A 416 86.51 47.57 -68.97
C GLU A 416 85.38 48.57 -68.63
N ASN A 417 84.51 48.14 -67.69
CA ASN A 417 83.56 48.89 -66.85
C ASN A 417 82.33 49.55 -67.50
N CYS A 418 81.11 49.20 -67.06
CA CYS A 418 80.51 49.71 -65.80
C CYS A 418 79.02 49.32 -65.65
N TYR A 419 78.54 49.39 -64.41
CA TYR A 419 77.18 49.24 -63.86
C TYR A 419 76.67 47.82 -63.54
N ALA A 420 76.00 47.57 -62.42
CA ALA A 420 76.03 48.03 -61.02
C ALA A 420 74.79 47.39 -60.38
N ASP A 421 74.97 46.72 -59.25
CA ASP A 421 74.05 46.33 -58.14
C ASP A 421 74.35 44.86 -57.80
N GLY A 422 74.73 44.48 -56.59
CA GLY A 422 74.65 45.16 -55.31
C GLY A 422 74.35 44.04 -54.31
N GLU A 423 75.30 43.69 -53.45
CA GLU A 423 74.98 43.04 -52.19
C GLU A 423 76.14 43.29 -51.22
N GLU A 424 75.91 44.27 -50.36
CA GLU A 424 76.68 44.59 -49.18
C GLU A 424 76.66 43.40 -48.21
N GLY A 425 77.81 43.09 -47.63
CA GLY A 425 77.84 42.54 -46.29
C GLY A 425 77.82 43.69 -45.30
N VAL A 426 76.99 43.60 -44.26
CA VAL A 426 77.26 44.28 -42.98
C VAL A 426 76.76 43.40 -41.85
N ASP A 427 77.60 43.38 -40.82
CA ASP A 427 77.43 42.92 -39.46
C ASP A 427 76.05 43.17 -38.82
N GLY A 428 75.80 42.39 -37.78
CA GLY A 428 74.59 42.48 -36.98
C GLY A 428 74.45 43.77 -36.20
N GLU A 429 73.27 43.95 -35.63
CA GLU A 429 73.02 44.74 -34.43
C GLU A 429 71.68 44.28 -33.84
N GLU A 430 71.69 44.16 -32.51
CA GLU A 430 70.52 43.95 -31.68
C GLU A 430 69.53 45.11 -31.83
N SER A 431 68.24 44.85 -31.60
CA SER A 431 67.30 45.88 -31.15
C SER A 431 66.14 45.23 -30.42
N GLU A 432 66.11 45.51 -29.13
CA GLU A 432 64.96 45.47 -28.23
C GLU A 432 63.73 46.16 -28.82
N TYR A 433 62.55 45.67 -28.45
CA TYR A 433 61.38 46.50 -28.12
C TYR A 433 60.57 45.80 -27.02
N GLU A 434 60.76 46.27 -25.79
CA GLU A 434 59.72 46.63 -24.80
C GLU A 434 58.57 47.39 -25.51
N ASP A 435 57.31 47.46 -25.06
CA ASP A 435 56.77 47.47 -23.69
C ASP A 435 55.22 47.30 -23.72
N ASP A 436 54.65 47.28 -22.51
CA ASP A 436 53.31 47.76 -22.11
C ASP A 436 52.19 46.75 -21.77
N TYR A 437 52.27 46.30 -20.51
CA TYR A 437 51.31 46.48 -19.38
C TYR A 437 49.82 46.77 -19.63
N GLU A 438 48.94 45.99 -18.96
CA GLU A 438 47.91 46.43 -17.96
C GLU A 438 47.12 45.16 -17.53
N GLU A 439 47.31 44.59 -16.33
CA GLU A 439 46.82 44.98 -14.99
C GLU A 439 45.37 44.52 -14.67
N GLY A 440 45.23 43.84 -13.51
CA GLY A 440 43.98 43.61 -12.76
C GLY A 440 43.24 42.31 -13.11
N ASP A 441 42.90 41.39 -12.21
CA ASP A 441 42.57 41.57 -10.79
C ASP A 441 42.67 40.22 -10.06
N GLU A 442 43.14 40.28 -8.82
CA GLU A 442 43.16 39.20 -7.84
C GLU A 442 41.77 39.01 -7.22
N VAL A 443 41.35 37.78 -6.98
CA VAL A 443 40.77 37.31 -5.70
C VAL A 443 40.64 35.78 -5.79
N SER A 444 41.46 35.02 -5.04
CA SER A 444 41.21 34.59 -3.66
C SER A 444 39.95 33.73 -3.53
N ASP A 445 40.11 32.42 -3.29
CA ASP A 445 39.85 31.87 -1.95
C ASP A 445 40.30 30.40 -1.86
N GLU A 446 40.72 30.06 -0.65
CA GLU A 446 41.41 28.84 -0.21
C GLU A 446 40.52 27.58 -0.19
N GLY A 447 41.16 26.41 -0.09
CA GLY A 447 40.43 25.16 0.12
C GLY A 447 41.29 23.89 0.00
N GLU A 448 42.20 23.75 0.95
CA GLU A 448 43.05 22.60 1.26
C GLU A 448 42.37 21.20 1.40
N TYR A 449 43.16 20.16 1.09
CA TYR A 449 43.08 18.71 1.47
C TYR A 449 41.94 17.87 0.80
N GLU A 450 42.13 16.62 0.39
CA GLU A 450 43.03 15.56 0.86
C GLU A 450 43.15 14.47 -0.23
N ASP A 451 44.32 13.82 -0.21
CA ASP A 451 44.75 12.65 -0.96
C ASP A 451 43.94 11.40 -0.53
N ASP A 452 43.56 10.53 -1.48
CA ASP A 452 43.57 9.08 -1.26
C ASP A 452 43.36 8.36 -2.61
N GLU A 453 44.43 7.68 -3.03
CA GLU A 453 44.41 6.65 -4.04
C GLU A 453 43.58 5.44 -3.59
N GLU A 454 42.62 5.02 -4.41
CA GLU A 454 42.28 3.59 -4.52
C GLU A 454 42.25 3.20 -6.00
N THR A 455 43.28 2.45 -6.38
CA THR A 455 43.37 1.71 -7.63
C THR A 455 42.58 0.42 -7.45
N GLU A 456 41.48 0.24 -8.18
CA GLU A 456 40.92 -1.08 -8.45
C GLU A 456 40.55 -1.23 -9.92
N ASP A 457 40.86 -2.41 -10.44
CA ASP A 457 40.94 -2.84 -11.83
C ASP A 457 39.67 -2.58 -12.69
N GLU A 458 39.85 -1.92 -13.84
CA GLU A 458 38.86 -1.94 -14.92
C GLU A 458 38.87 -3.29 -15.66
N VAL A 459 37.86 -4.12 -15.38
CA VAL A 459 37.45 -5.21 -16.27
C VAL A 459 36.37 -4.69 -17.22
N HIS A 460 36.71 -4.53 -18.49
CA HIS A 460 35.74 -4.26 -19.56
C HIS A 460 34.66 -5.36 -19.64
N PRO A 461 33.35 -5.04 -19.57
CA PRO A 461 32.30 -5.97 -19.98
C PRO A 461 32.04 -5.85 -21.49
N GLU A 462 32.10 -6.98 -22.19
CA GLU A 462 31.56 -7.12 -23.55
C GLU A 462 30.04 -6.84 -23.58
N PRO A 463 29.50 -6.33 -24.71
CA PRO A 463 28.10 -5.96 -24.83
C PRO A 463 27.18 -7.20 -24.77
N GLN A 464 26.34 -7.28 -23.74
CA GLN A 464 25.29 -8.31 -23.66
C GLN A 464 24.09 -7.98 -24.56
N PRO A 465 23.47 -9.00 -25.19
CA PRO A 465 22.30 -8.82 -26.04
C PRO A 465 21.05 -8.53 -25.19
N TYR A 466 20.32 -7.48 -25.58
CA TYR A 466 19.07 -7.07 -24.93
C TYR A 466 17.90 -7.99 -25.36
N GLY A 467 17.26 -8.65 -24.38
CA GLY A 467 15.98 -9.34 -24.54
C GLY A 467 15.90 -10.71 -23.86
N PRO A 468 14.73 -11.15 -23.35
CA PRO A 468 14.58 -12.48 -22.76
C PRO A 468 14.80 -13.57 -23.81
N GLU A 469 15.57 -14.62 -23.46
CA GLU A 469 15.83 -15.77 -24.32
C GLU A 469 14.52 -16.43 -24.76
N ARG A 470 14.42 -16.71 -26.07
CA ARG A 470 13.30 -17.41 -26.67
C ARG A 470 13.22 -18.83 -26.08
N PRO A 471 12.06 -19.29 -25.58
CA PRO A 471 11.93 -20.63 -25.03
C PRO A 471 12.21 -21.70 -26.10
N PRO A 472 12.83 -22.83 -25.73
CA PRO A 472 13.19 -23.89 -26.66
C PRO A 472 11.95 -24.53 -27.30
N ALA A 473 12.06 -24.83 -28.59
CA ALA A 473 10.98 -25.49 -29.33
C ALA A 473 10.71 -26.90 -28.76
N PRO A 474 9.44 -27.33 -28.66
CA PRO A 474 9.11 -28.65 -28.15
C PRO A 474 9.64 -29.74 -29.08
N VAL A 475 10.41 -30.67 -28.50
CA VAL A 475 10.94 -31.84 -29.17
C VAL A 475 9.77 -32.75 -29.55
N THR A 476 9.57 -32.98 -30.84
CA THR A 476 8.65 -34.00 -31.33
C THR A 476 9.27 -35.37 -31.12
N VAL A 477 8.87 -36.06 -30.05
CA VAL A 477 9.18 -37.48 -29.87
C VAL A 477 8.14 -38.29 -30.66
N ASN A 478 8.55 -38.68 -31.87
CA ASN A 478 7.99 -39.83 -32.56
C ASN A 478 8.61 -41.11 -31.98
N GLY A 479 7.78 -42.08 -31.61
CA GLY A 479 8.19 -43.46 -31.30
C GLY A 479 7.20 -44.15 -30.37
N ASN A 480 6.26 -44.95 -30.89
CA ASN A 480 6.40 -46.41 -31.02
C ASN A 480 6.91 -47.11 -29.75
N HIS A 481 6.03 -47.45 -28.82
CA HIS A 481 5.56 -48.83 -28.59
C HIS A 481 4.45 -48.88 -27.55
#